data_AF-A0A7S3P2F8-F1
#
_entry.id   AF-A0A7S3P2F8-F1
#
_cell.length_a   1.000
_cell.length_b   1.000
_cell.length_c   1.000
_cell.angle_alpha   90.00
_cell.angle_beta   90.00
_cell.angle_gamma   90.00
#
_symmetry.space_group_name_H-M   'P 1'
#
loop_
_entity.id
_entity.type
_entity.pdbx_description
1 polymer ?
#
loop_
_entity_poly.entity_id
_entity_poly.type
_entity_poly.pdbx_seq_one_letter_code
_entity_poly.pdbx_strand_id
1 'polypeptide(L)'
;MMKEAWDDIQRYRRDKEINEKQYEKLQENGEFGFTRSERIKVGDMIKVNQNERIPADMVLLYTTEHENSNIFIRTDQLDGETDWKLRKSIGFTQEFHQQEGNLMDMSKSKIIAEPPSALIYNFKGKFCKDTDNDTEFDERLTLENTLWSNTVLASSGHIIGLVIYTGKETRAQMNSKNPNSKIGLLDLELNFLSKLLFVLMVLLAFTIVISNGFQSNWYIYLFRFVLLLSSIIPISLRVNLDMAKIYYSWGISRDDAIEGTIPRNSTIPEELGRIQYLLSDKTGTLTKNEMDFKKLATEFSTFTVDDIGDIRNIIEKNCREEDSPANDLYRTLYSYENESNVRDSMAPGTSNSIKRKKRRDLNYSIRDLVTALAVCHNVTPVLNNEGERELQASSPDEVALVKFVEILGYSLEKRDQREIVIKNKIDTIEEFEILECFPFSSDTKRMGIIVRYKKNGLILFFCKGAEVVMKDRVKPQQRSDLLEKC
;
A
#
# COMPACT_ATOMS: atom_id res chain seq x y z
N MET A 1 0.99 -37.82 -11.64
CA MET A 1 2.15 -37.65 -12.53
C MET A 1 1.85 -36.73 -13.72
N MET A 2 1.23 -37.16 -14.83
CA MET A 2 1.04 -36.25 -16.00
C MET A 2 0.30 -34.94 -15.67
N LYS A 3 -0.75 -35.02 -14.84
CA LYS A 3 -1.53 -33.88 -14.33
C LYS A 3 -0.67 -32.91 -13.51
N GLU A 4 0.09 -33.42 -12.55
CA GLU A 4 1.01 -32.61 -11.73
C GLU A 4 2.13 -32.00 -12.55
N ALA A 5 2.67 -32.75 -13.52
CA ALA A 5 3.67 -32.26 -14.47
C ALA A 5 3.10 -31.14 -15.37
N TRP A 6 1.83 -31.22 -15.76
CA TRP A 6 1.16 -30.13 -16.49
C TRP A 6 1.04 -28.86 -15.64
N ASP A 7 0.54 -28.99 -14.40
CA ASP A 7 0.42 -27.87 -13.46
C ASP A 7 1.79 -27.24 -13.14
N ASP A 8 2.86 -28.04 -13.10
CA ASP A 8 4.22 -27.57 -12.87
C ASP A 8 4.87 -26.93 -14.11
N ILE A 9 4.65 -27.49 -15.31
CA ILE A 9 5.02 -26.86 -16.59
C ILE A 9 4.34 -25.47 -16.73
N GLN A 10 3.10 -25.32 -16.28
CA GLN A 10 2.42 -24.02 -16.25
C GLN A 10 2.99 -23.03 -15.23
N ARG A 11 3.64 -23.49 -14.15
CA ARG A 11 4.41 -22.61 -13.25
C ARG A 11 5.72 -22.21 -13.91
N TYR A 12 6.50 -23.19 -14.37
CA TYR A 12 7.77 -22.99 -15.06
C TYR A 12 7.66 -22.00 -16.24
N ARG A 13 6.59 -22.06 -17.04
CA ARG A 13 6.35 -21.09 -18.12
C ARG A 13 6.17 -19.65 -17.62
N ARG A 14 5.44 -19.43 -16.52
CA ARG A 14 5.22 -18.10 -15.93
C ARG A 14 6.48 -17.58 -15.24
N ASP A 15 7.19 -18.44 -14.51
CA ASP A 15 8.47 -18.09 -13.90
C ASP A 15 9.50 -17.71 -14.98
N LYS A 16 9.52 -18.45 -16.08
CA LYS A 16 10.35 -18.15 -17.25
C LYS A 16 9.98 -16.82 -17.91
N GLU A 17 8.70 -16.53 -18.08
CA GLU A 17 8.22 -15.24 -18.64
C GLU A 17 8.68 -14.04 -17.80
N ILE A 18 8.61 -14.14 -16.47
CA ILE A 18 9.11 -13.11 -15.54
C ILE A 18 10.64 -12.97 -15.64
N ASN A 19 11.37 -14.08 -15.75
CA ASN A 19 12.83 -14.09 -15.83
C ASN A 19 13.38 -13.61 -17.19
N GLU A 20 12.67 -13.85 -18.29
CA GLU A 20 13.03 -13.42 -19.64
C GLU A 20 12.65 -11.96 -19.93
N LYS A 21 11.81 -11.33 -19.08
CA LYS A 21 11.45 -9.92 -19.21
C LYS A 21 12.70 -9.03 -19.28
N GLN A 22 12.67 -8.07 -20.21
CA GLN A 22 13.76 -7.13 -20.44
C GLN A 22 13.60 -5.85 -19.61
N TYR A 23 14.73 -5.29 -19.20
CA TYR A 23 14.87 -4.06 -18.41
C TYR A 23 16.04 -3.22 -18.96
N GLU A 24 15.92 -1.90 -18.88
CA GLU A 24 17.01 -0.98 -19.24
C GLU A 24 18.06 -0.95 -18.13
N LYS A 25 19.28 -1.40 -18.41
CA LYS A 25 20.42 -1.34 -17.48
C LYS A 25 21.42 -0.30 -17.97
N LEU A 26 21.92 0.54 -17.05
CA LEU A 26 23.04 1.43 -17.33
C LEU A 26 24.32 0.60 -17.52
N GLN A 27 24.96 0.75 -18.69
CA GLN A 27 26.17 0.04 -19.06
C GLN A 27 27.43 0.88 -18.74
N GLU A 28 28.61 0.23 -18.76
CA GLU A 28 29.90 0.87 -18.48
C GLU A 28 30.26 2.01 -19.46
N ASN A 29 29.63 2.05 -20.63
CA ASN A 29 29.78 3.12 -21.62
C ASN A 29 28.90 4.37 -21.33
N GLY A 30 28.10 4.35 -20.26
CA GLY A 30 27.15 5.43 -19.92
C GLY A 30 25.80 5.37 -20.66
N GLU A 31 25.58 4.37 -21.53
CA GLU A 31 24.31 4.20 -22.25
C GLU A 31 23.38 3.19 -21.53
N PHE A 32 22.08 3.33 -21.74
CA PHE A 32 21.09 2.34 -21.30
C PHE A 32 20.95 1.24 -22.34
N GLY A 33 21.26 0.00 -21.95
CA GLY A 33 21.09 -1.18 -22.79
C GLY A 33 20.21 -2.25 -22.14
N PHE A 34 19.44 -2.96 -22.95
CA PHE A 34 18.50 -3.96 -22.46
C PHE A 34 19.22 -5.20 -21.90
N THR A 35 18.90 -5.55 -20.65
CA THR A 35 19.26 -6.82 -20.00
C THR A 35 18.01 -7.63 -19.69
N ARG A 36 18.16 -8.94 -19.48
CA ARG A 36 17.08 -9.79 -18.97
C ARG A 36 17.06 -9.77 -17.46
N SER A 37 15.88 -9.90 -16.86
CA SER A 37 15.67 -10.01 -15.41
C SER A 37 16.58 -11.08 -14.77
N GLU A 38 16.72 -12.25 -15.41
CA GLU A 38 17.59 -13.36 -14.98
C GLU A 38 19.09 -12.99 -14.81
N ARG A 39 19.54 -11.87 -15.39
CA ARG A 39 20.96 -11.44 -15.42
C ARG A 39 21.26 -10.24 -14.52
N ILE A 40 20.25 -9.67 -13.88
CA ILE A 40 20.41 -8.50 -12.99
C ILE A 40 21.17 -8.92 -11.74
N LYS A 41 22.17 -8.13 -11.35
CA LYS A 41 23.02 -8.36 -10.17
C LYS A 41 22.94 -7.21 -9.18
N VAL A 42 23.32 -7.48 -7.93
CA VAL A 42 23.52 -6.43 -6.91
C VAL A 42 24.58 -5.43 -7.39
N GLY A 43 24.28 -4.14 -7.24
CA GLY A 43 25.09 -3.03 -7.76
C GLY A 43 24.73 -2.60 -9.19
N ASP A 44 23.85 -3.30 -9.90
CA ASP A 44 23.36 -2.84 -11.20
C ASP A 44 22.44 -1.61 -11.04
N MET A 45 22.63 -0.60 -11.88
CA MET A 45 21.69 0.51 -12.03
C MET A 45 20.67 0.19 -13.12
N ILE A 46 19.39 0.15 -12.75
CA ILE A 46 18.27 -0.19 -13.63
C ILE A 46 17.37 1.03 -13.79
N LYS A 47 17.03 1.34 -15.04
CA LYS A 47 16.00 2.30 -15.40
C LYS A 47 14.66 1.57 -15.56
N VAL A 48 13.62 2.12 -14.95
CA VAL A 48 12.26 1.57 -14.92
C VAL A 48 11.29 2.67 -15.35
N ASN A 49 10.40 2.36 -16.30
CA ASN A 49 9.44 3.32 -16.85
C ASN A 49 8.06 3.20 -16.16
N GLN A 50 7.16 4.18 -16.34
CA GLN A 50 5.80 4.14 -15.79
C GLN A 50 5.06 2.83 -16.14
N ASN A 51 4.24 2.32 -15.21
CA ASN A 51 3.48 1.07 -15.28
C ASN A 51 4.34 -0.20 -15.38
N GLU A 52 5.65 -0.08 -15.21
CA GLU A 52 6.56 -1.21 -15.22
C GLU A 52 6.77 -1.81 -13.81
N ARG A 53 6.93 -3.13 -13.74
CA ARG A 53 7.30 -3.86 -12.51
C ARG A 53 8.77 -3.68 -12.17
N ILE A 54 9.07 -3.42 -10.91
CA ILE A 54 10.43 -3.38 -10.37
C ILE A 54 11.01 -4.82 -10.31
N PRO A 55 12.19 -5.09 -10.90
CA PRO A 55 12.71 -6.46 -11.08
C PRO A 55 13.31 -7.09 -9.82
N ALA A 56 13.89 -6.27 -8.95
CA ALA A 56 14.68 -6.67 -7.79
C ALA A 56 14.43 -5.68 -6.65
N ASP A 57 14.92 -5.93 -5.44
CA ASP A 57 14.85 -4.90 -4.39
C ASP A 57 15.93 -3.85 -4.70
N MET A 58 15.53 -2.57 -4.80
CA MET A 58 16.39 -1.44 -5.21
C MET A 58 16.29 -0.24 -4.27
N VAL A 59 17.27 0.65 -4.31
CA VAL A 59 17.23 2.01 -3.74
C VAL A 59 17.03 3.01 -4.87
N LEU A 60 16.12 3.97 -4.69
CA LEU A 60 15.81 5.01 -5.67
C LEU A 60 16.91 6.09 -5.69
N LEU A 61 17.64 6.20 -6.81
CA LEU A 61 18.69 7.21 -6.99
C LEU A 61 18.15 8.48 -7.66
N TYR A 62 17.30 8.33 -8.69
CA TYR A 62 16.83 9.46 -9.48
C TYR A 62 15.40 9.22 -9.99
N THR A 63 14.63 10.31 -10.10
CA THR A 63 13.33 10.36 -10.79
C THR A 63 13.27 11.57 -11.72
N THR A 64 12.62 11.41 -12.88
CA THR A 64 12.29 12.52 -13.79
C THR A 64 11.24 13.49 -13.26
N GLU A 65 10.56 13.17 -12.15
CA GLU A 65 9.51 14.02 -11.59
C GLU A 65 10.14 15.23 -10.84
N HIS A 66 10.53 16.22 -11.64
CA HIS A 66 11.48 17.28 -11.26
C HIS A 66 11.07 18.16 -10.06
N GLU A 67 9.78 18.42 -9.85
CA GLU A 67 9.35 19.38 -8.82
C GLU A 67 9.46 18.84 -7.39
N ASN A 68 9.37 17.52 -7.19
CA ASN A 68 9.18 16.95 -5.86
C ASN A 68 10.15 15.83 -5.47
N SER A 69 10.94 15.27 -6.41
CA SER A 69 11.86 14.12 -6.14
C SER A 69 11.18 12.90 -5.51
N ASN A 70 9.86 12.87 -5.65
CA ASN A 70 8.93 11.88 -5.13
C ASN A 70 8.47 11.00 -6.29
N ILE A 71 8.11 9.75 -5.99
CA ILE A 71 7.37 8.88 -6.90
C ILE A 71 6.34 8.06 -6.14
N PHE A 72 5.34 7.55 -6.85
CA PHE A 72 4.38 6.59 -6.30
C PHE A 72 4.63 5.18 -6.84
N ILE A 73 4.65 4.19 -5.95
CA ILE A 73 4.64 2.76 -6.32
C ILE A 73 3.38 2.08 -5.80
N ARG A 74 2.86 1.10 -6.56
CA ARG A 74 1.74 0.24 -6.14
C ARG A 74 2.27 -1.09 -5.59
N THR A 75 1.81 -1.49 -4.41
CA THR A 75 2.25 -2.72 -3.71
C THR A 75 1.22 -3.85 -3.70
N ASP A 76 0.24 -3.79 -4.60
CA ASP A 76 -0.91 -4.71 -4.68
C ASP A 76 -0.56 -6.20 -4.66
N GLN A 77 0.62 -6.59 -5.18
CA GLN A 77 1.10 -7.98 -5.20
C GLN A 77 1.97 -8.37 -4.00
N LEU A 78 2.34 -7.43 -3.13
CA LEU A 78 3.24 -7.65 -1.99
C LEU A 78 2.49 -7.78 -0.66
N ASP A 79 1.55 -6.86 -0.41
CA ASP A 79 0.76 -6.75 0.82
C ASP A 79 -0.76 -6.73 0.60
N GLY A 80 -1.22 -6.69 -0.65
CA GLY A 80 -2.65 -6.60 -0.99
C GLY A 80 -3.23 -5.18 -0.87
N GLU A 81 -2.42 -4.20 -0.46
CA GLU A 81 -2.83 -2.79 -0.43
C GLU A 81 -2.75 -2.23 -1.86
N THR A 82 -3.85 -1.63 -2.34
CA THR A 82 -3.86 -0.94 -3.64
C THR A 82 -3.30 0.49 -3.55
N ASP A 83 -2.99 0.93 -2.34
CA ASP A 83 -2.65 2.31 -2.02
C ASP A 83 -1.26 2.67 -2.55
N TRP A 84 -1.10 3.93 -2.94
CA TRP A 84 0.06 4.38 -3.70
C TRP A 84 1.16 4.84 -2.76
N LYS A 85 2.19 4.01 -2.55
CA LYS A 85 3.23 4.29 -1.55
C LYS A 85 4.24 5.29 -2.10
N LEU A 86 4.27 6.47 -1.49
CA LEU A 86 5.25 7.53 -1.77
C LEU A 86 6.66 7.00 -1.50
N ARG A 87 7.57 7.19 -2.46
CA ARG A 87 9.02 6.95 -2.34
C ARG A 87 9.78 8.21 -2.74
N LYS A 88 11.00 8.38 -2.24
CA LYS A 88 11.84 9.58 -2.42
C LYS A 88 13.22 9.20 -2.90
N SER A 89 13.74 9.88 -3.92
CA SER A 89 15.15 9.71 -4.30
C SER A 89 16.07 10.22 -3.18
N ILE A 90 17.32 9.75 -3.20
CA ILE A 90 18.39 10.31 -2.36
C ILE A 90 18.63 11.75 -2.82
N GLY A 91 18.64 12.71 -1.90
CA GLY A 91 18.70 14.13 -2.25
C GLY A 91 19.95 14.46 -3.06
N PHE A 92 21.10 13.93 -2.61
CA PHE A 92 22.39 14.14 -3.27
C PHE A 92 22.43 13.63 -4.73
N THR A 93 21.93 12.42 -5.00
CA THR A 93 22.01 11.84 -6.35
C THR A 93 21.02 12.49 -7.32
N GLN A 94 19.89 12.98 -6.81
CA GLN A 94 18.92 13.74 -7.58
C GLN A 94 19.51 15.08 -8.06
N GLU A 95 20.15 15.85 -7.17
CA GLU A 95 20.82 17.11 -7.52
C GLU A 95 22.02 16.88 -8.45
N PHE A 96 22.84 15.85 -8.17
CA PHE A 96 24.02 15.52 -8.96
C PHE A 96 23.67 15.17 -10.42
N HIS A 97 22.66 14.32 -10.65
CA HIS A 97 22.26 13.95 -12.01
C HIS A 97 21.70 15.14 -12.80
N GLN A 98 21.05 16.11 -12.15
CA GLN A 98 20.58 17.34 -12.79
C GLN A 98 21.72 18.28 -13.20
N GLN A 99 22.87 18.23 -12.52
CA GLN A 99 24.03 19.09 -12.77
C GLN A 99 25.03 18.48 -13.77
N GLU A 100 25.36 17.20 -13.61
CA GLU A 100 26.41 16.54 -14.40
C GLU A 100 25.87 15.56 -15.45
N GLY A 101 24.56 15.24 -15.44
CA GLY A 101 23.89 14.45 -16.47
C GLY A 101 24.23 12.95 -16.51
N ASN A 102 25.27 12.50 -15.80
CA ASN A 102 25.72 11.11 -15.82
C ASN A 102 26.00 10.57 -14.41
N LEU A 103 25.23 9.57 -13.96
CA LEU A 103 25.41 8.95 -12.64
C LEU A 103 26.70 8.12 -12.53
N MET A 104 27.34 7.78 -13.65
CA MET A 104 28.59 6.99 -13.67
C MET A 104 29.79 7.77 -13.11
N ASP A 105 29.79 9.10 -13.21
CA ASP A 105 30.88 9.95 -12.74
C ASP A 105 30.92 10.09 -11.19
N MET A 106 29.96 9.46 -10.49
CA MET A 106 29.92 9.31 -9.04
C MET A 106 30.96 8.32 -8.47
N SER A 107 32.22 8.48 -8.86
CA SER A 107 33.35 7.74 -8.26
C SER A 107 33.35 7.84 -6.71
N LYS A 108 33.62 6.73 -6.01
CA LYS A 108 33.63 6.63 -4.53
C LYS A 108 32.30 6.87 -3.79
N SER A 109 31.13 6.62 -4.40
CA SER A 109 29.88 6.43 -3.63
C SER A 109 29.68 4.98 -3.18
N LYS A 110 29.16 4.77 -1.96
CA LYS A 110 28.87 3.45 -1.38
C LYS A 110 27.49 3.44 -0.68
N ILE A 111 26.65 2.46 -1.01
CA ILE A 111 25.41 2.19 -0.25
C ILE A 111 25.64 1.01 0.67
N ILE A 112 25.39 1.22 1.97
CA ILE A 112 25.45 0.21 3.01
C ILE A 112 24.01 -0.09 3.43
N ALA A 113 23.56 -1.34 3.29
CA ALA A 113 22.25 -1.78 3.71
C ALA A 113 22.36 -2.89 4.77
N GLU A 114 21.31 -3.07 5.58
CA GLU A 114 21.20 -4.22 6.51
C GLU A 114 21.14 -5.58 5.76
N PRO A 115 21.29 -6.73 6.43
CA PRO A 115 21.05 -8.02 5.79
C PRO A 115 19.60 -8.17 5.29
N PRO A 116 19.34 -8.96 4.23
CA PRO A 116 17.99 -9.15 3.70
C PRO A 116 17.05 -9.72 4.77
N SER A 117 15.86 -9.13 4.91
CA SER A 117 14.85 -9.54 5.89
C SER A 117 13.47 -9.59 5.25
N ALA A 118 12.61 -10.47 5.74
CA ALA A 118 11.24 -10.61 5.23
C ALA A 118 10.31 -9.44 5.60
N LEU A 119 10.76 -8.50 6.46
CA LEU A 119 9.95 -7.38 6.91
C LEU A 119 9.86 -6.30 5.81
N ILE A 120 8.68 -6.16 5.22
CA ILE A 120 8.42 -5.22 4.11
C ILE A 120 8.37 -3.74 4.54
N TYR A 121 8.12 -3.48 5.83
CA TYR A 121 8.02 -2.13 6.43
C TYR A 121 9.28 -1.68 7.17
N ASN A 122 10.32 -2.52 7.26
CA ASN A 122 11.61 -2.13 7.84
C ASN A 122 12.69 -2.11 6.75
N PHE A 123 13.38 -0.99 6.65
CA PHE A 123 14.63 -0.86 5.93
C PHE A 123 15.54 0.14 6.64
N LYS A 124 16.81 -0.25 6.81
CA LYS A 124 17.86 0.62 7.32
C LYS A 124 19.05 0.55 6.37
N GLY A 125 19.43 1.71 5.83
CA GLY A 125 20.63 1.86 5.04
C GLY A 125 21.28 3.22 5.22
N LYS A 126 22.44 3.39 4.59
CA LYS A 126 23.23 4.61 4.58
C LYS A 126 23.85 4.76 3.19
N PHE A 127 23.65 5.91 2.57
CA PHE A 127 24.42 6.35 1.41
C PHE A 127 25.61 7.14 1.93
N CYS A 128 26.82 6.80 1.49
CA CYS A 128 28.03 7.54 1.80
C CYS A 128 28.73 7.93 0.50
N LYS A 129 29.23 9.16 0.41
CA LYS A 129 30.07 9.64 -0.70
C LYS A 129 31.36 10.19 -0.11
N ASP A 130 32.48 9.59 -0.49
CA ASP A 130 33.80 10.12 -0.14
C ASP A 130 34.13 11.22 -1.16
N THR A 131 34.20 12.47 -0.71
CA THR A 131 34.71 13.58 -1.53
C THR A 131 36.21 13.76 -1.30
N ASP A 132 36.94 14.26 -2.30
CA ASP A 132 38.41 14.38 -2.26
C ASP A 132 38.96 15.37 -1.21
N ASN A 133 38.08 16.05 -0.45
CA ASN A 133 38.39 16.98 0.63
C ASN A 133 38.25 16.36 2.03
N ASP A 134 38.32 15.03 2.17
CA ASP A 134 38.11 14.26 3.41
C ASP A 134 36.73 14.47 4.08
N THR A 135 35.76 15.07 3.39
CA THR A 135 34.37 15.19 3.85
C THR A 135 33.53 13.99 3.39
N GLU A 136 33.24 13.06 4.29
CA GLU A 136 32.24 12.01 4.08
C GLU A 136 30.83 12.66 4.08
N PHE A 137 30.13 12.63 2.94
CA PHE A 137 28.71 12.99 2.90
C PHE A 137 27.86 11.74 3.19
N ASP A 138 27.07 11.82 4.25
CA ASP A 138 26.33 10.70 4.83
C ASP A 138 24.83 10.94 4.87
N GLU A 139 24.07 10.27 3.99
CA GLU A 139 22.61 10.33 3.95
C GLU A 139 21.99 9.03 4.49
N ARG A 140 20.98 9.17 5.36
CA ARG A 140 20.29 8.02 5.98
C ARG A 140 19.20 7.51 5.06
N LEU A 141 19.28 6.25 4.67
CA LEU A 141 18.28 5.61 3.82
C LEU A 141 17.23 4.91 4.70
N THR A 142 15.96 5.22 4.43
CA THR A 142 14.80 4.67 5.13
C THR A 142 13.92 3.90 4.15
N LEU A 143 12.78 3.37 4.63
CA LEU A 143 11.76 2.76 3.77
C LEU A 143 11.36 3.67 2.60
N GLU A 144 11.28 4.99 2.79
CA GLU A 144 10.88 5.90 1.71
C GLU A 144 11.84 5.87 0.51
N ASN A 145 13.10 5.49 0.70
CA ASN A 145 14.10 5.46 -0.38
C ASN A 145 14.15 4.14 -1.15
N THR A 146 13.28 3.17 -0.86
CA THR A 146 13.37 1.80 -1.41
C THR A 146 12.22 1.40 -2.33
N LEU A 147 12.53 0.45 -3.21
CA LEU A 147 11.67 -0.09 -4.24
C LEU A 147 11.72 -1.62 -4.12
N TRP A 148 10.58 -2.25 -3.86
CA TRP A 148 10.52 -3.70 -3.64
C TRP A 148 10.23 -4.44 -4.94
N SER A 149 10.81 -5.63 -5.10
CA SER A 149 10.55 -6.49 -6.26
C SER A 149 9.05 -6.76 -6.45
N ASN A 150 8.61 -6.92 -7.70
CA ASN A 150 7.22 -7.10 -8.14
C ASN A 150 6.26 -5.92 -7.90
N THR A 151 6.64 -4.87 -7.17
CA THR A 151 5.87 -3.61 -7.11
C THR A 151 5.88 -2.88 -8.45
N VAL A 152 4.89 -2.02 -8.71
CA VAL A 152 4.71 -1.33 -10.01
C VAL A 152 4.96 0.17 -9.83
N LEU A 153 5.71 0.79 -10.74
CA LEU A 153 5.84 2.25 -10.78
C LEU A 153 4.54 2.88 -11.29
N ALA A 154 3.90 3.76 -10.50
CA ALA A 154 2.66 4.44 -10.84
C ALA A 154 2.88 5.86 -11.38
N SER A 155 3.83 6.61 -10.80
CA SER A 155 4.22 7.96 -11.27
C SER A 155 4.55 7.99 -12.77
N SER A 156 4.26 9.12 -13.41
CA SER A 156 4.64 9.40 -14.80
C SER A 156 6.16 9.62 -14.94
N GLY A 157 6.70 9.23 -16.09
CA GLY A 157 8.13 9.32 -16.38
C GLY A 157 8.92 8.04 -16.09
N HIS A 158 10.17 8.19 -15.67
CA HIS A 158 11.07 7.07 -15.39
C HIS A 158 11.96 7.33 -14.17
N ILE A 159 12.45 6.23 -13.59
CA ILE A 159 13.31 6.23 -12.41
C ILE A 159 14.60 5.47 -12.69
N ILE A 160 15.65 5.79 -11.94
CA ILE A 160 16.89 5.02 -11.90
C ILE A 160 17.09 4.52 -10.47
N GLY A 161 17.23 3.20 -10.31
CA GLY A 161 17.44 2.56 -9.01
C GLY A 161 18.68 1.67 -8.99
N LEU A 162 19.36 1.62 -7.85
CA LEU A 162 20.47 0.71 -7.59
C LEU A 162 19.96 -0.59 -6.95
N VAL A 163 20.26 -1.73 -7.57
CA VAL A 163 19.85 -3.05 -7.05
C VAL A 163 20.63 -3.41 -5.79
N ILE A 164 19.90 -3.71 -4.70
CA ILE A 164 20.47 -4.09 -3.39
C ILE A 164 20.32 -5.58 -3.07
N TYR A 165 19.21 -6.23 -3.43
CA TYR A 165 19.01 -7.68 -3.26
C TYR A 165 18.37 -8.29 -4.50
N THR A 166 18.75 -9.53 -4.84
CA THR A 166 18.27 -10.22 -6.05
C THR A 166 17.74 -11.63 -5.76
N GLY A 167 16.83 -12.10 -6.61
CA GLY A 167 16.30 -13.47 -6.54
C GLY A 167 15.70 -13.82 -5.18
N LYS A 168 16.30 -14.81 -4.49
CA LYS A 168 15.82 -15.35 -3.21
C LYS A 168 15.95 -14.41 -2.02
N GLU A 169 16.79 -13.39 -2.13
CA GLU A 169 17.02 -12.39 -1.06
C GLU A 169 16.05 -11.21 -1.12
N THR A 170 15.22 -11.13 -2.18
CA THR A 170 14.20 -10.09 -2.27
C THR A 170 13.06 -10.33 -1.29
N ARG A 171 12.50 -9.24 -0.74
CA ARG A 171 11.37 -9.30 0.21
C ARG A 171 10.16 -10.06 -0.31
N ALA A 172 9.83 -9.92 -1.60
CA ALA A 172 8.73 -10.67 -2.21
C ALA A 172 9.00 -12.20 -2.20
N GLN A 173 10.22 -12.62 -2.54
CA GLN A 173 10.56 -14.04 -2.58
C GLN A 173 10.74 -14.64 -1.18
N MET A 174 11.26 -13.88 -0.21
CA MET A 174 11.36 -14.31 1.20
C MET A 174 9.99 -14.53 1.86
N ASN A 175 8.95 -13.80 1.44
CA ASN A 175 7.56 -14.00 1.89
C ASN A 175 6.81 -15.06 1.05
N SER A 176 7.36 -15.48 -0.09
CA SER A 176 6.78 -16.58 -0.87
C SER A 176 6.97 -17.92 -0.16
N LYS A 177 5.93 -18.77 -0.18
CA LYS A 177 6.02 -20.15 0.32
C LYS A 177 6.36 -21.09 -0.83
N ASN A 178 7.23 -22.07 -0.56
CA ASN A 178 7.51 -23.15 -1.50
C ASN A 178 6.20 -23.86 -1.91
N PRO A 179 6.01 -24.17 -3.20
CA PRO A 179 4.76 -24.74 -3.70
C PRO A 179 4.60 -26.20 -3.25
N ASN A 180 3.70 -26.42 -2.28
CA ASN A 180 3.32 -27.76 -1.85
C ASN A 180 2.14 -28.30 -2.70
N SER A 181 2.18 -29.60 -3.04
CA SER A 181 1.03 -30.28 -3.64
C SER A 181 -0.11 -30.39 -2.63
N LYS A 182 -1.34 -29.99 -3.02
CA LYS A 182 -2.52 -30.08 -2.16
C LYS A 182 -3.22 -31.43 -2.36
N ILE A 183 -3.53 -32.11 -1.26
CA ILE A 183 -4.23 -33.40 -1.21
C ILE A 183 -5.61 -33.15 -0.59
N GLY A 184 -6.67 -33.74 -1.15
CA GLY A 184 -8.03 -33.62 -0.61
C GLY A 184 -8.29 -34.54 0.59
N LEU A 185 -9.31 -34.22 1.39
CA LEU A 185 -9.85 -35.11 2.41
C LEU A 185 -10.44 -36.37 1.78
N LEU A 186 -11.10 -36.25 0.61
CA LEU A 186 -11.62 -37.39 -0.14
C LEU A 186 -10.51 -38.39 -0.51
N ASP A 187 -9.32 -37.89 -0.89
CA ASP A 187 -8.18 -38.77 -1.19
C ASP A 187 -7.68 -39.51 0.06
N LEU A 188 -7.75 -38.89 1.24
CA LEU A 188 -7.40 -39.54 2.51
C LEU A 188 -8.44 -40.61 2.90
N GLU A 189 -9.73 -40.33 2.73
CA GLU A 189 -10.84 -41.30 2.91
C GLU A 189 -10.67 -42.52 2.00
N LEU A 190 -10.38 -42.31 0.71
CA LEU A 190 -10.15 -43.38 -0.26
C LEU A 190 -8.88 -44.18 0.04
N ASN A 191 -7.81 -43.54 0.50
CA ASN A 191 -6.61 -44.23 0.96
C ASN A 191 -6.88 -45.08 2.20
N PHE A 192 -7.74 -44.62 3.13
CA PHE A 192 -8.16 -45.41 4.30
C PHE A 192 -8.99 -46.63 3.88
N LEU A 193 -10.00 -46.46 3.02
CA LEU A 193 -10.80 -47.56 2.48
C LEU A 193 -9.95 -48.56 1.69
N SER A 194 -8.99 -48.08 0.89
CA SER A 194 -8.07 -48.95 0.13
C SER A 194 -7.17 -49.79 1.05
N LYS A 195 -6.69 -49.21 2.16
CA LYS A 195 -5.94 -49.94 3.19
C LYS A 195 -6.81 -51.01 3.88
N LEU A 196 -8.06 -50.69 4.19
CA LEU A 196 -9.01 -51.64 4.79
C LEU A 196 -9.29 -52.82 3.84
N LEU A 197 -9.56 -52.54 2.56
CA LEU A 197 -9.77 -53.56 1.52
C LEU A 197 -8.52 -54.43 1.30
N PHE A 198 -7.32 -53.84 1.34
CA PHE A 198 -6.06 -54.58 1.26
C PHE A 198 -5.88 -55.57 2.43
N VAL A 199 -6.15 -55.14 3.66
CA VAL A 199 -6.11 -56.02 4.84
C VAL A 199 -7.16 -57.14 4.71
N LEU A 200 -8.38 -56.82 4.29
CA LEU A 200 -9.43 -57.82 4.06
C LEU A 200 -9.04 -58.85 2.98
N MET A 201 -8.45 -58.40 1.87
CA MET A 201 -7.96 -59.26 0.78
C MET A 201 -6.87 -60.23 1.27
N VAL A 202 -5.91 -59.77 2.08
CA VAL A 202 -4.86 -60.63 2.64
C VAL A 202 -5.45 -61.65 3.63
N LEU A 203 -6.41 -61.24 4.47
CA LEU A 203 -7.12 -62.14 5.38
C LEU A 203 -7.91 -63.21 4.63
N LEU A 204 -8.63 -62.85 3.56
CA LEU A 204 -9.37 -63.79 2.72
C LEU A 204 -8.45 -64.75 1.96
N ALA A 205 -7.32 -64.28 1.44
CA ALA A 205 -6.32 -65.17 0.84
C ALA A 205 -5.77 -66.16 1.87
N PHE A 206 -5.55 -65.73 3.11
CA PHE A 206 -5.05 -66.58 4.19
C PHE A 206 -6.09 -67.61 4.65
N THR A 207 -7.37 -67.26 4.79
CA THR A 207 -8.43 -68.23 5.14
C THR A 207 -8.64 -69.29 4.05
N ILE A 208 -8.50 -68.93 2.77
CA ILE A 208 -8.52 -69.91 1.66
C ILE A 208 -7.33 -70.87 1.75
N VAL A 209 -6.13 -70.40 2.11
CA VAL A 209 -4.95 -71.27 2.31
C VAL A 209 -5.16 -72.21 3.52
N ILE A 210 -5.70 -71.71 4.63
CA ILE A 210 -6.04 -72.55 5.79
C ILE A 210 -7.04 -73.65 5.39
N SER A 211 -8.10 -73.29 4.66
CA SER A 211 -9.17 -74.21 4.24
C SER A 211 -8.66 -75.34 3.33
N ASN A 212 -7.68 -75.06 2.46
CA ASN A 212 -7.02 -76.07 1.62
C ASN A 212 -5.96 -76.91 2.34
N GLY A 213 -5.64 -76.59 3.60
CA GLY A 213 -4.58 -77.23 4.38
C GLY A 213 -3.17 -76.73 4.05
N PHE A 214 -2.31 -76.67 5.06
CA PHE A 214 -0.92 -76.20 4.92
C PHE A 214 -0.03 -77.25 4.22
N GLN A 215 -0.03 -77.21 2.88
CA GLN A 215 0.91 -77.97 2.05
C GLN A 215 2.32 -77.32 2.04
N SER A 216 3.35 -78.06 1.61
CA SER A 216 4.76 -77.63 1.63
C SER A 216 5.05 -76.30 0.88
N ASN A 217 4.15 -75.86 0.00
CA ASN A 217 4.27 -74.62 -0.80
C ASN A 217 3.16 -73.60 -0.48
N TRP A 218 2.58 -73.61 0.73
CA TRP A 218 1.45 -72.76 1.13
C TRP A 218 1.62 -71.26 0.83
N TYR A 219 2.85 -70.74 0.89
CA TYR A 219 3.19 -69.35 0.57
C TYR A 219 3.00 -69.02 -0.93
N ILE A 220 3.31 -69.97 -1.83
CA ILE A 220 3.05 -69.81 -3.28
C ILE A 220 1.54 -69.77 -3.54
N TYR A 221 0.77 -70.61 -2.85
CA TYR A 221 -0.69 -70.58 -2.91
C TYR A 221 -1.24 -69.26 -2.35
N LEU A 222 -0.70 -68.74 -1.24
CA LEU A 222 -1.09 -67.44 -0.68
C LEU A 222 -0.91 -66.31 -1.70
N PHE A 223 0.26 -66.18 -2.31
CA PHE A 223 0.49 -65.16 -3.35
C PHE A 223 -0.39 -65.35 -4.58
N ARG A 224 -0.66 -66.60 -5.00
CA ARG A 224 -1.61 -66.90 -6.09
C ARG A 224 -3.03 -66.43 -5.74
N PHE A 225 -3.50 -66.66 -4.52
CA PHE A 225 -4.82 -66.19 -4.09
C PHE A 225 -4.88 -64.68 -3.89
N VAL A 226 -3.82 -64.03 -3.40
CA VAL A 226 -3.72 -62.56 -3.37
C VAL A 226 -3.81 -61.96 -4.79
N LEU A 227 -3.12 -62.55 -5.78
CA LEU A 227 -3.20 -62.10 -7.17
C LEU A 227 -4.61 -62.31 -7.76
N LEU A 228 -5.26 -63.43 -7.46
CA LEU A 228 -6.63 -63.72 -7.91
C LEU A 228 -7.65 -62.74 -7.28
N LEU A 229 -7.50 -62.43 -5.99
CA LEU A 229 -8.35 -61.51 -5.25
C LEU A 229 -7.97 -60.01 -5.42
N SER A 230 -6.96 -59.68 -6.23
CA SER A 230 -6.49 -58.30 -6.41
C SER A 230 -7.56 -57.36 -7.00
N SER A 231 -8.59 -57.90 -7.66
CA SER A 231 -9.77 -57.18 -8.14
C SER A 231 -10.65 -56.58 -7.03
N ILE A 232 -10.48 -57.01 -5.76
CA ILE A 232 -11.14 -56.41 -4.59
C ILE A 232 -10.75 -54.92 -4.41
N ILE A 233 -9.55 -54.52 -4.85
CA ILE A 233 -9.09 -53.13 -4.80
C ILE A 233 -9.39 -52.49 -6.17
N PRO A 234 -10.40 -51.61 -6.28
CA PRO A 234 -10.83 -51.07 -7.57
C PRO A 234 -9.86 -49.98 -8.06
N ILE A 235 -8.79 -50.37 -8.75
CA ILE A 235 -7.80 -49.43 -9.34
C ILE A 235 -8.49 -48.41 -10.27
N SER A 236 -9.54 -48.83 -10.97
CA SER A 236 -10.37 -47.98 -11.83
C SER A 236 -11.07 -46.83 -11.08
N LEU A 237 -11.42 -47.00 -9.80
CA LEU A 237 -12.06 -45.95 -9.01
C LEU A 237 -11.18 -44.70 -8.92
N ARG A 238 -9.88 -44.90 -8.68
CA ARG A 238 -8.91 -43.79 -8.59
C ARG A 238 -8.77 -43.05 -9.93
N VAL A 239 -8.66 -43.78 -11.04
CA VAL A 239 -8.54 -43.19 -12.38
C VAL A 239 -9.81 -42.41 -12.76
N ASN A 240 -10.98 -42.96 -12.46
CA ASN A 240 -12.27 -42.31 -12.73
C ASN A 240 -12.41 -41.00 -11.93
N LEU A 241 -12.00 -41.00 -10.66
CA LEU A 241 -11.97 -39.79 -9.84
C LEU A 241 -10.96 -38.76 -10.35
N ASP A 242 -9.74 -39.17 -10.70
CA ASP A 242 -8.73 -38.26 -11.26
C ASP A 242 -9.22 -37.57 -12.55
N MET A 243 -9.92 -38.31 -13.42
CA MET A 243 -10.59 -37.80 -14.62
C MET A 243 -11.75 -36.85 -14.27
N ALA A 244 -12.60 -37.21 -13.31
CA ALA A 244 -13.70 -36.36 -12.85
C ALA A 244 -13.18 -35.01 -12.31
N LYS A 245 -12.11 -35.02 -11.49
CA LYS A 245 -11.47 -33.79 -10.99
C LYS A 245 -10.94 -32.90 -12.12
N ILE A 246 -10.37 -33.48 -13.18
CA ILE A 246 -9.95 -32.71 -14.37
C ILE A 246 -11.17 -32.09 -15.06
N TYR A 247 -12.24 -32.88 -15.26
CA TYR A 247 -13.48 -32.40 -15.89
C TYR A 247 -14.15 -31.28 -15.09
N TYR A 248 -14.25 -31.40 -13.76
CA TYR A 248 -14.81 -30.34 -12.90
C TYR A 248 -13.95 -29.06 -12.95
N SER A 249 -12.62 -29.20 -12.95
CA SER A 249 -11.71 -28.06 -13.10
C SER A 249 -11.91 -27.36 -14.45
N TRP A 250 -12.08 -28.13 -15.54
CA TRP A 250 -12.39 -27.59 -16.86
C TRP A 250 -13.77 -26.91 -16.90
N GLY A 251 -14.78 -27.50 -16.27
CA GLY A 251 -16.12 -26.91 -16.15
C GLY A 251 -16.10 -25.54 -15.46
N ILE A 252 -15.41 -25.44 -14.31
CA ILE A 252 -15.22 -24.17 -13.58
C ILE A 252 -14.53 -23.10 -14.45
N SER A 253 -13.59 -23.49 -15.30
CA SER A 253 -12.89 -22.54 -16.21
C SER A 253 -13.73 -22.05 -17.41
N ARG A 254 -14.93 -22.59 -17.58
CA ARG A 254 -15.84 -22.32 -18.71
C ARG A 254 -17.27 -22.05 -18.23
N ASP A 255 -17.42 -21.63 -16.97
CA ASP A 255 -18.70 -21.27 -16.39
C ASP A 255 -18.99 -19.78 -16.65
N ASP A 256 -19.95 -19.52 -17.54
CA ASP A 256 -20.36 -18.15 -17.90
C ASP A 256 -20.99 -17.40 -16.71
N ALA A 257 -21.41 -18.09 -15.64
CA ALA A 257 -21.94 -17.44 -14.44
C ALA A 257 -20.84 -16.84 -13.54
N ILE A 258 -19.57 -17.21 -13.73
CA ILE A 258 -18.43 -16.74 -12.92
C ILE A 258 -17.24 -16.39 -13.83
N GLU A 259 -17.47 -15.41 -14.71
CA GLU A 259 -16.49 -14.92 -15.69
C GLU A 259 -15.11 -14.62 -15.05
N GLY A 260 -14.03 -14.95 -15.77
CA GLY A 260 -12.66 -14.71 -15.34
C GLY A 260 -12.10 -15.72 -14.33
N THR A 261 -12.86 -16.75 -13.93
CA THR A 261 -12.38 -17.78 -12.99
C THR A 261 -11.31 -18.69 -13.60
N ILE A 262 -10.10 -18.68 -13.02
CA ILE A 262 -8.98 -19.53 -13.46
C ILE A 262 -8.60 -20.53 -12.35
N PRO A 263 -8.97 -21.82 -12.47
CA PRO A 263 -8.61 -22.84 -11.50
C PRO A 263 -7.11 -23.18 -11.59
N ARG A 264 -6.32 -22.70 -10.62
CA ARG A 264 -4.86 -22.88 -10.55
C ARG A 264 -4.38 -24.25 -10.05
N ASN A 265 -5.29 -25.10 -9.59
CA ASN A 265 -4.99 -26.45 -9.13
C ASN A 265 -6.16 -27.38 -9.44
N SER A 266 -5.86 -28.49 -10.10
CA SER A 266 -6.85 -29.48 -10.54
C SER A 266 -7.02 -30.68 -9.58
N THR A 267 -6.32 -30.71 -8.43
CA THR A 267 -6.32 -31.88 -7.51
C THR A 267 -7.44 -31.92 -6.46
N ILE A 268 -8.12 -30.79 -6.19
CA ILE A 268 -9.10 -30.65 -5.08
C ILE A 268 -10.43 -29.91 -5.42
N PRO A 269 -10.99 -29.96 -6.65
CA PRO A 269 -12.25 -29.27 -6.95
C PRO A 269 -13.42 -29.73 -6.07
N GLU A 270 -13.43 -30.99 -5.64
CA GLU A 270 -14.46 -31.57 -4.77
C GLU A 270 -14.46 -30.99 -3.34
N GLU A 271 -13.32 -30.47 -2.88
CA GLU A 271 -13.20 -29.90 -1.52
C GLU A 271 -13.89 -28.53 -1.41
N LEU A 272 -14.20 -27.88 -2.53
CA LEU A 272 -14.98 -26.63 -2.56
C LEU A 272 -16.38 -26.81 -1.95
N GLY A 273 -16.98 -27.99 -2.13
CA GLY A 273 -18.26 -28.36 -1.50
C GLY A 273 -18.17 -28.80 -0.04
N ARG A 274 -16.95 -28.87 0.53
CA ARG A 274 -16.66 -29.33 1.91
C ARG A 274 -16.13 -28.22 2.82
N ILE A 275 -16.12 -26.96 2.36
CA ILE A 275 -15.61 -25.81 3.13
C ILE A 275 -16.53 -25.51 4.33
N GLN A 276 -15.99 -25.63 5.54
CA GLN A 276 -16.69 -25.26 6.79
C GLN A 276 -16.39 -23.83 7.25
N TYR A 277 -15.17 -23.33 6.97
CA TYR A 277 -14.70 -22.03 7.43
C TYR A 277 -14.25 -21.20 6.23
N LEU A 278 -14.87 -20.03 6.05
CA LEU A 278 -14.44 -19.02 5.08
C LEU A 278 -13.63 -17.95 5.82
N LEU A 279 -12.33 -17.91 5.55
CA LEU A 279 -11.46 -16.81 5.98
C LEU A 279 -11.37 -15.81 4.83
N SER A 280 -12.07 -14.68 4.97
CA SER A 280 -12.01 -13.57 4.02
C SER A 280 -11.07 -12.49 4.55
N ASP A 281 -10.28 -11.90 3.65
CA ASP A 281 -9.72 -10.58 3.91
C ASP A 281 -10.84 -9.52 3.85
N LYS A 282 -10.60 -8.36 4.46
CA LYS A 282 -11.49 -7.19 4.37
C LYS A 282 -11.18 -6.41 3.10
N THR A 283 -9.95 -5.93 2.99
CA THR A 283 -9.50 -5.00 1.94
C THR A 283 -9.35 -5.73 0.61
N GLY A 284 -9.79 -5.14 -0.50
CA GLY A 284 -9.76 -5.76 -1.83
C GLY A 284 -10.64 -7.01 -2.03
N THR A 285 -11.30 -7.53 -0.97
CA THR A 285 -12.19 -8.72 -1.05
C THR A 285 -13.62 -8.38 -0.63
N LEU A 286 -13.84 -7.92 0.61
CA LEU A 286 -15.18 -7.50 1.08
C LEU A 286 -15.48 -6.04 0.73
N THR A 287 -14.46 -5.19 0.71
CA THR A 287 -14.58 -3.77 0.36
C THR A 287 -13.74 -3.45 -0.87
N LYS A 288 -14.32 -2.68 -1.80
CA LYS A 288 -13.54 -1.96 -2.81
C LYS A 288 -12.66 -0.92 -2.12
N ASN A 289 -11.53 -0.60 -2.72
CA ASN A 289 -10.60 0.41 -2.20
C ASN A 289 -10.97 1.80 -2.76
N GLU A 290 -12.25 2.13 -2.61
CA GLU A 290 -12.89 3.39 -3.00
C GLU A 290 -13.51 3.99 -1.73
N MET A 291 -13.11 5.21 -1.36
CA MET A 291 -13.54 5.86 -0.12
C MET A 291 -14.40 7.07 -0.45
N ASP A 292 -15.61 7.13 0.13
CA ASP A 292 -16.56 8.22 -0.01
C ASP A 292 -16.72 8.97 1.32
N PHE A 293 -16.67 10.30 1.29
CA PHE A 293 -17.08 11.11 2.42
C PHE A 293 -18.62 11.18 2.51
N LYS A 294 -19.20 10.90 3.68
CA LYS A 294 -20.68 10.81 3.86
C LYS A 294 -21.29 11.80 4.87
N LYS A 295 -20.55 12.22 5.90
CA LYS A 295 -21.11 12.97 7.05
C LYS A 295 -20.04 13.81 7.74
N LEU A 296 -20.36 15.08 8.02
CA LEU A 296 -19.52 16.03 8.75
C LEU A 296 -20.22 16.45 10.05
N ALA A 297 -19.65 16.11 11.20
CA ALA A 297 -20.18 16.54 12.51
C ALA A 297 -19.39 17.73 13.05
N THR A 298 -20.10 18.75 13.55
CA THR A 298 -19.52 19.91 14.24
C THR A 298 -20.15 20.08 15.63
N GLU A 299 -19.60 21.00 16.43
CA GLU A 299 -20.15 21.39 17.75
C GLU A 299 -21.64 21.77 17.64
N PHE A 300 -22.01 22.53 16.61
CA PHE A 300 -23.34 23.13 16.48
C PHE A 300 -24.32 22.30 15.63
N SER A 301 -23.83 21.67 14.56
CA SER A 301 -24.67 21.00 13.56
C SER A 301 -23.97 19.76 12.97
N THR A 302 -24.79 18.85 12.44
CA THR A 302 -24.34 17.70 11.67
C THR A 302 -24.82 17.88 10.25
N PHE A 303 -23.91 17.72 9.29
CA PHE A 303 -24.19 17.84 7.86
C PHE A 303 -24.02 16.48 7.18
N THR A 304 -24.91 16.19 6.25
CA THR A 304 -24.92 15.02 5.37
C THR A 304 -24.64 15.45 3.93
N VAL A 305 -24.76 14.52 2.97
CA VAL A 305 -24.58 14.82 1.54
C VAL A 305 -25.64 15.82 1.03
N ASP A 306 -26.83 15.83 1.62
CA ASP A 306 -27.92 16.72 1.21
C ASP A 306 -27.65 18.20 1.60
N ASP A 307 -26.95 18.41 2.72
CA ASP A 307 -26.66 19.75 3.28
C ASP A 307 -25.45 20.46 2.62
N ILE A 308 -24.84 19.86 1.58
CA ILE A 308 -23.66 20.39 0.87
C ILE A 308 -23.92 21.79 0.29
N GLY A 309 -25.16 22.08 -0.12
CA GLY A 309 -25.57 23.41 -0.60
C GLY A 309 -25.41 24.50 0.46
N ASP A 310 -25.80 24.22 1.70
CA ASP A 310 -25.72 25.19 2.80
C ASP A 310 -24.28 25.44 3.23
N ILE A 311 -23.45 24.40 3.29
CA ILE A 311 -22.02 24.54 3.55
C ILE A 311 -21.36 25.45 2.50
N ARG A 312 -21.65 25.24 1.20
CA ARG A 312 -21.14 26.08 0.11
C ARG A 312 -21.53 27.55 0.29
N ASN A 313 -22.79 27.82 0.60
CA ASN A 313 -23.30 29.19 0.83
C ASN A 313 -22.61 29.88 2.02
N ILE A 314 -22.38 29.15 3.12
CA ILE A 314 -21.65 29.65 4.29
C ILE A 314 -20.20 29.97 3.93
N ILE A 315 -19.50 29.07 3.22
CA ILE A 315 -18.12 29.28 2.74
C ILE A 315 -18.04 30.53 1.86
N GLU A 316 -18.88 30.62 0.82
CA GLU A 316 -18.87 31.73 -0.14
C GLU A 316 -19.04 33.08 0.57
N LYS A 317 -19.94 33.15 1.56
CA LYS A 317 -20.11 34.35 2.39
C LYS A 317 -18.84 34.69 3.19
N ASN A 318 -18.26 33.73 3.91
CA ASN A 318 -17.04 33.96 4.70
C ASN A 318 -15.84 34.38 3.83
N CYS A 319 -15.68 33.78 2.64
CA CYS A 319 -14.60 34.13 1.73
C CYS A 319 -14.78 35.53 1.11
N ARG A 320 -16.00 36.08 1.05
CA ARG A 320 -16.27 37.48 0.65
C ARG A 320 -16.02 38.48 1.78
N GLU A 321 -16.31 38.08 3.02
CA GLU A 321 -16.21 38.95 4.20
C GLU A 321 -14.79 39.02 4.78
N GLU A 322 -14.00 37.95 4.65
CA GLU A 322 -12.65 37.85 5.23
C GLU A 322 -11.61 37.28 4.25
N ASP A 323 -10.44 37.91 4.20
CA ASP A 323 -9.36 37.63 3.24
C ASP A 323 -8.41 36.46 3.62
N SER A 324 -8.65 35.87 4.79
CA SER A 324 -7.82 34.81 5.40
C SER A 324 -8.72 33.82 6.14
N PRO A 325 -8.43 32.50 6.08
CA PRO A 325 -8.92 31.58 7.12
C PRO A 325 -8.39 32.02 8.49
N ALA A 326 -9.08 31.65 9.56
CA ALA A 326 -8.74 31.98 10.94
C ALA A 326 -8.51 33.48 11.26
N ASN A 327 -9.06 34.43 10.48
CA ASN A 327 -8.74 35.86 10.66
C ASN A 327 -9.25 36.45 11.99
N ASP A 328 -10.29 35.87 12.60
CA ASP A 328 -10.75 36.22 13.95
C ASP A 328 -9.73 35.82 15.04
N LEU A 329 -9.04 34.69 14.85
CA LEU A 329 -7.93 34.26 15.71
C LEU A 329 -6.72 35.20 15.51
N TYR A 330 -6.36 35.52 14.26
CA TYR A 330 -5.32 36.51 13.93
C TYR A 330 -5.60 37.86 14.62
N ARG A 331 -6.81 38.41 14.46
CA ARG A 331 -7.24 39.67 15.08
C ARG A 331 -7.17 39.62 16.61
N THR A 332 -7.46 38.46 17.21
CA THR A 332 -7.36 38.23 18.67
C THR A 332 -5.90 38.16 19.15
N LEU A 333 -4.98 37.61 18.35
CA LEU A 333 -3.56 37.54 18.66
C LEU A 333 -2.89 38.92 18.52
N TYR A 334 -3.14 39.63 17.41
CA TYR A 334 -2.59 40.96 17.15
C TYR A 334 -3.10 42.02 18.15
N SER A 335 -4.33 41.90 18.65
CA SER A 335 -4.80 42.79 19.73
C SER A 335 -4.12 42.49 21.07
N TYR A 336 -3.75 41.23 21.33
CA TYR A 336 -2.95 40.85 22.50
C TYR A 336 -1.52 41.39 22.44
N GLU A 337 -0.83 41.22 21.30
CA GLU A 337 0.55 41.72 21.12
C GLU A 337 0.63 43.25 21.26
N ASN A 338 -0.32 43.97 20.69
CA ASN A 338 -0.42 45.41 20.87
C ASN A 338 -0.77 45.82 22.31
N GLU A 339 -1.64 45.09 23.03
CA GLU A 339 -1.87 45.32 24.46
C GLU A 339 -0.61 45.07 25.31
N SER A 340 0.25 44.09 24.97
CA SER A 340 1.54 43.90 25.66
C SER A 340 2.53 45.02 25.38
N ASN A 341 2.66 45.47 24.13
CA ASN A 341 3.60 46.55 23.77
C ASN A 341 3.20 47.91 24.39
N VAL A 342 1.91 48.15 24.62
CA VAL A 342 1.43 49.37 25.31
C VAL A 342 1.61 49.28 26.85
N ARG A 343 1.64 48.08 27.43
CA ARG A 343 1.80 47.91 28.89
C ARG A 343 3.19 48.28 29.42
N ASP A 344 4.24 48.23 28.60
CA ASP A 344 5.58 48.71 28.97
C ASP A 344 5.69 50.24 29.06
N SER A 345 4.62 51.00 28.78
CA SER A 345 4.63 52.47 28.77
C SER A 345 3.55 53.16 29.63
N MET A 346 2.75 52.44 30.43
CA MET A 346 1.85 53.07 31.42
C MET A 346 1.81 52.35 32.79
N ALA A 347 1.69 53.16 33.84
CA ALA A 347 1.76 52.76 35.25
C ALA A 347 0.62 51.81 35.71
N PRO A 348 0.84 50.98 36.75
CA PRO A 348 -0.11 49.94 37.16
C PRO A 348 -1.31 50.54 37.92
N GLY A 349 -2.49 50.60 37.28
CA GLY A 349 -3.60 51.36 37.89
C GLY A 349 -5.01 51.18 37.33
N THR A 350 -5.39 50.04 36.74
CA THR A 350 -6.82 49.67 36.64
C THR A 350 -7.05 48.17 36.37
N SER A 351 -8.13 47.63 36.95
CA SER A 351 -8.47 46.22 36.88
C SER A 351 -9.12 45.82 35.55
N ASN A 352 -8.37 45.14 34.67
CA ASN A 352 -8.96 44.48 33.51
C ASN A 352 -9.65 43.17 33.95
N SER A 353 -10.98 43.21 33.95
CA SER A 353 -11.82 42.02 34.03
C SER A 353 -11.48 41.09 32.85
N ILE A 354 -11.20 39.82 33.16
CA ILE A 354 -10.90 38.79 32.16
C ILE A 354 -12.14 38.62 31.28
N LYS A 355 -12.13 39.22 30.09
CA LYS A 355 -13.21 39.10 29.10
C LYS A 355 -13.45 37.61 28.83
N ARG A 356 -14.62 37.10 29.25
CA ARG A 356 -15.08 35.74 28.93
C ARG A 356 -14.93 35.54 27.43
N LYS A 357 -14.18 34.51 27.01
CA LYS A 357 -14.03 34.18 25.58
C LYS A 357 -15.42 33.95 24.98
N LYS A 358 -15.80 34.83 24.04
CA LYS A 358 -17.03 34.70 23.27
C LYS A 358 -16.95 33.38 22.48
N ARG A 359 -18.02 32.60 22.44
CA ARG A 359 -18.11 31.37 21.62
C ARG A 359 -17.91 31.79 20.15
N ARG A 360 -17.13 31.03 19.39
CA ARG A 360 -16.81 31.34 18.00
C ARG A 360 -18.06 31.16 17.13
N ASP A 361 -18.27 32.02 16.14
CA ASP A 361 -19.41 31.90 15.24
C ASP A 361 -19.24 30.67 14.33
N LEU A 362 -20.35 29.95 14.09
CA LEU A 362 -20.42 28.74 13.27
C LEU A 362 -19.77 28.93 11.89
N ASN A 363 -20.00 30.10 11.29
CA ASN A 363 -19.51 30.47 9.97
C ASN A 363 -17.98 30.39 9.85
N TYR A 364 -17.24 31.00 10.79
CA TYR A 364 -15.78 30.92 10.81
C TYR A 364 -15.30 29.50 11.12
N SER A 365 -16.01 28.78 12.00
CA SER A 365 -15.68 27.40 12.33
C SER A 365 -15.81 26.45 11.14
N ILE A 366 -16.75 26.68 10.22
CA ILE A 366 -16.93 25.87 9.01
C ILE A 366 -15.82 26.16 7.99
N ARG A 367 -15.50 27.44 7.73
CA ARG A 367 -14.40 27.78 6.80
C ARG A 367 -13.09 27.18 7.28
N ASP A 368 -12.72 27.38 8.54
CA ASP A 368 -11.49 26.84 9.12
C ASP A 368 -11.42 25.32 9.08
N LEU A 369 -12.55 24.62 9.29
CA LEU A 369 -12.62 23.17 9.19
C LEU A 369 -12.37 22.69 7.74
N VAL A 370 -12.92 23.39 6.76
CA VAL A 370 -12.70 23.08 5.33
C VAL A 370 -11.27 23.39 4.92
N THR A 371 -10.69 24.52 5.36
CA THR A 371 -9.25 24.79 5.19
C THR A 371 -8.39 23.73 5.86
N ALA A 372 -8.74 23.26 7.07
CA ALA A 372 -8.01 22.19 7.74
C ALA A 372 -8.03 20.88 6.94
N LEU A 373 -9.17 20.54 6.32
CA LEU A 373 -9.29 19.38 5.42
C LEU A 373 -8.53 19.58 4.09
N ALA A 374 -8.43 20.81 3.59
CA ALA A 374 -7.71 21.19 2.36
C ALA A 374 -6.18 21.31 2.52
N VAL A 375 -5.67 21.24 3.75
CA VAL A 375 -4.25 21.53 4.08
C VAL A 375 -3.60 20.37 4.85
N CYS A 376 -4.35 19.70 5.74
CA CYS A 376 -3.82 18.60 6.56
C CYS A 376 -3.91 17.25 5.81
N HIS A 377 -3.16 17.12 4.72
CA HIS A 377 -3.02 15.87 3.95
C HIS A 377 -1.70 15.81 3.18
N ASN A 378 -1.40 14.63 2.64
CA ASN A 378 -0.28 14.37 1.71
C ASN A 378 -0.76 14.05 0.28
N VAL A 379 -2.06 14.24 -0.04
CA VAL A 379 -2.56 14.20 -1.42
C VAL A 379 -1.82 15.21 -2.29
N THR A 380 -1.29 14.75 -3.43
CA THR A 380 -0.67 15.57 -4.47
C THR A 380 -1.55 15.55 -5.72
N PRO A 381 -1.85 16.72 -6.33
CA PRO A 381 -2.54 16.76 -7.61
C PRO A 381 -1.54 16.50 -8.74
N VAL A 382 -1.85 15.55 -9.62
CA VAL A 382 -1.01 15.22 -10.78
C VAL A 382 -1.85 15.34 -12.05
N LEU A 383 -1.22 15.76 -13.15
CA LEU A 383 -1.86 15.80 -14.46
C LEU A 383 -1.64 14.46 -15.16
N ASN A 384 -2.73 13.82 -15.55
CA ASN A 384 -2.70 12.59 -16.33
C ASN A 384 -2.27 12.87 -17.78
N ASN A 385 -1.93 11.81 -18.52
CA ASN A 385 -1.50 11.88 -19.92
C ASN A 385 -2.53 12.55 -20.86
N GLU A 386 -3.79 12.65 -20.43
CA GLU A 386 -4.90 13.29 -21.15
C GLU A 386 -5.12 14.76 -20.74
N GLY A 387 -4.33 15.28 -19.79
CA GLY A 387 -4.44 16.66 -19.27
C GLY A 387 -5.44 16.83 -18.12
N GLU A 388 -6.16 15.78 -17.73
CA GLU A 388 -7.06 15.80 -16.57
C GLU A 388 -6.28 15.74 -15.24
N ARG A 389 -6.82 16.39 -14.20
CA ARG A 389 -6.24 16.41 -12.86
C ARG A 389 -6.69 15.20 -12.05
N GLU A 390 -5.75 14.34 -11.64
CA GLU A 390 -5.99 13.25 -10.70
C GLU A 390 -5.39 13.56 -9.33
N LEU A 391 -6.12 13.19 -8.27
CA LEU A 391 -5.69 13.34 -6.88
C LEU A 391 -5.04 12.05 -6.38
N GLN A 392 -3.72 12.10 -6.13
CA GLN A 392 -2.91 10.93 -5.80
C GLN A 392 -2.42 11.00 -4.35
N ALA A 393 -2.53 9.92 -3.58
CA ALA A 393 -2.09 9.87 -2.20
C ALA A 393 -1.80 8.44 -1.71
N SER A 394 -1.05 8.33 -0.62
CA SER A 394 -0.75 7.05 0.04
C SER A 394 -1.86 6.50 0.93
N SER A 395 -3.03 7.14 0.98
CA SER A 395 -4.23 6.56 1.59
C SER A 395 -5.49 7.14 0.93
N PRO A 396 -6.48 6.31 0.56
CA PRO A 396 -7.68 6.75 -0.16
C PRO A 396 -8.63 7.57 0.71
N ASP A 397 -8.51 7.52 2.04
CA ASP A 397 -9.27 8.38 2.95
C ASP A 397 -8.88 9.86 2.80
N GLU A 398 -7.60 10.18 2.59
CA GLU A 398 -7.16 11.54 2.30
C GLU A 398 -7.70 12.03 0.95
N VAL A 399 -7.68 11.16 -0.08
CA VAL A 399 -8.26 11.48 -1.39
C VAL A 399 -9.76 11.77 -1.26
N ALA A 400 -10.49 10.99 -0.44
CA ALA A 400 -11.91 11.23 -0.17
C ALA A 400 -12.17 12.56 0.53
N LEU A 401 -11.30 12.97 1.47
CA LEU A 401 -11.39 14.27 2.16
C LEU A 401 -11.14 15.43 1.20
N VAL A 402 -10.13 15.35 0.33
CA VAL A 402 -9.85 16.39 -0.67
C VAL A 402 -10.95 16.45 -1.73
N LYS A 403 -11.43 15.30 -2.23
CA LYS A 403 -12.61 15.27 -3.13
C LYS A 403 -13.85 15.90 -2.51
N PHE A 404 -14.08 15.72 -1.20
CA PHE A 404 -15.16 16.40 -0.49
C PHE A 404 -14.95 17.93 -0.43
N VAL A 405 -13.72 18.38 -0.17
CA VAL A 405 -13.32 19.80 -0.22
C VAL A 405 -13.51 20.39 -1.64
N GLU A 406 -13.22 19.62 -2.69
CA GLU A 406 -13.48 20.01 -4.09
C GLU A 406 -14.99 20.08 -4.39
N ILE A 407 -15.80 19.16 -3.85
CA ILE A 407 -17.26 19.26 -3.91
C ILE A 407 -17.77 20.53 -3.19
N LEU A 408 -17.13 20.98 -2.09
CA LEU A 408 -17.44 22.26 -1.46
C LEU A 408 -16.96 23.48 -2.29
N GLY A 409 -16.22 23.25 -3.37
CA GLY A 409 -15.82 24.26 -4.35
C GLY A 409 -14.49 24.94 -4.06
N TYR A 410 -13.64 24.33 -3.24
CA TYR A 410 -12.19 24.58 -3.31
C TYR A 410 -11.59 23.74 -4.47
N SER A 411 -10.31 23.89 -4.78
CA SER A 411 -9.60 23.07 -5.78
C SER A 411 -8.13 23.01 -5.44
N LEU A 412 -7.51 21.82 -5.57
CA LEU A 412 -6.10 21.48 -5.30
C LEU A 412 -5.36 22.64 -4.65
N GLU A 413 -4.54 23.43 -5.34
CA GLU A 413 -4.07 23.45 -6.73
C GLU A 413 -2.68 22.84 -6.89
N LYS A 414 -1.79 23.03 -5.91
CA LYS A 414 -0.41 22.51 -5.87
C LYS A 414 -0.07 22.04 -4.46
N ARG A 415 0.68 20.94 -4.33
CA ARG A 415 1.11 20.40 -3.03
C ARG A 415 2.51 19.79 -3.15
N ASP A 416 3.49 20.55 -2.66
CA ASP A 416 4.89 20.16 -2.59
C ASP A 416 5.32 19.94 -1.14
N GLN A 417 6.56 19.52 -0.90
CA GLN A 417 7.11 19.40 0.46
C GLN A 417 7.14 20.74 1.25
N ARG A 418 7.22 21.88 0.56
CA ARG A 418 7.38 23.22 1.17
C ARG A 418 6.17 24.14 1.03
N GLU A 419 5.22 23.84 0.15
CA GLU A 419 4.07 24.71 -0.07
C GLU A 419 2.79 23.95 -0.43
N ILE A 420 1.66 24.55 -0.05
CA ILE A 420 0.32 24.18 -0.49
C ILE A 420 -0.29 25.45 -1.07
N VAL A 421 -0.74 25.38 -2.31
CA VAL A 421 -1.49 26.45 -2.96
C VAL A 421 -2.88 25.90 -3.12
N ILE A 422 -3.92 26.52 -2.55
CA ILE A 422 -5.32 26.09 -2.74
C ILE A 422 -6.12 27.20 -3.41
N LYS A 423 -7.07 26.84 -4.28
CA LYS A 423 -8.05 27.80 -4.81
C LYS A 423 -9.33 27.70 -3.99
N ASN A 424 -9.83 28.82 -3.47
CA ASN A 424 -11.05 28.84 -2.69
C ASN A 424 -12.31 29.04 -3.55
N LYS A 425 -13.48 29.06 -2.89
CA LYS A 425 -14.80 29.11 -3.54
C LYS A 425 -15.06 30.34 -4.43
N ILE A 426 -14.29 31.41 -4.28
CA ILE A 426 -14.40 32.66 -5.06
C ILE A 426 -13.22 32.77 -6.04
N ASP A 427 -12.63 31.64 -6.41
CA ASP A 427 -11.49 31.55 -7.32
C ASP A 427 -10.22 32.29 -6.85
N THR A 428 -10.15 32.74 -5.59
CA THR A 428 -8.95 33.38 -5.04
C THR A 428 -7.97 32.34 -4.51
N ILE A 429 -6.68 32.61 -4.73
CA ILE A 429 -5.58 31.70 -4.40
C ILE A 429 -5.16 31.95 -2.95
N GLU A 430 -5.18 30.90 -2.12
CA GLU A 430 -4.70 30.90 -0.75
C GLU A 430 -3.40 30.07 -0.68
N GLU A 431 -2.26 30.73 -0.44
CA GLU A 431 -0.93 30.09 -0.39
C GLU A 431 -0.45 29.86 1.04
N PHE A 432 0.00 28.64 1.32
CA PHE A 432 0.54 28.19 2.59
C PHE A 432 1.97 27.68 2.42
N GLU A 433 2.90 28.19 3.22
CA GLU A 433 4.23 27.61 3.40
C GLU A 433 4.16 26.51 4.47
N ILE A 434 4.67 25.31 4.17
CA ILE A 434 4.74 24.21 5.13
C ILE A 434 6.03 24.39 5.93
N LEU A 435 5.88 24.57 7.25
CA LEU A 435 7.00 24.69 8.16
C LEU A 435 7.45 23.31 8.69
N GLU A 436 6.49 22.42 8.95
CA GLU A 436 6.76 21.06 9.43
C GLU A 436 5.57 20.14 9.12
N CYS A 437 5.82 18.89 8.76
CA CYS A 437 4.78 17.89 8.51
C CYS A 437 5.04 16.64 9.34
N PHE A 438 4.10 16.32 10.24
CA PHE A 438 4.12 15.11 11.04
C PHE A 438 3.27 14.04 10.34
N PRO A 439 3.87 13.10 9.59
CA PRO A 439 3.13 12.11 8.82
C PRO A 439 2.33 11.18 9.72
N PHE A 440 1.29 10.56 9.15
CA PHE A 440 0.54 9.53 9.85
C PHE A 440 1.44 8.33 10.18
N SER A 441 1.33 7.82 11.41
CA SER A 441 1.90 6.55 11.82
C SER A 441 0.84 5.73 12.54
N SER A 442 0.81 4.42 12.30
CA SER A 442 -0.09 3.47 12.96
C SER A 442 0.03 3.47 14.49
N ASP A 443 1.21 3.83 15.02
CA ASP A 443 1.45 3.95 16.46
C ASP A 443 0.81 5.22 17.05
N THR A 444 0.85 6.33 16.29
CA THR A 444 0.34 7.64 16.74
C THR A 444 -1.14 7.85 16.38
N LYS A 445 -1.63 7.15 15.35
CA LYS A 445 -2.98 7.20 14.77
C LYS A 445 -3.45 8.62 14.44
N ARG A 446 -2.52 9.49 14.05
CA ARG A 446 -2.78 10.90 13.73
C ARG A 446 -1.73 11.47 12.78
N MET A 447 -2.11 12.51 12.06
CA MET A 447 -1.26 13.38 11.26
C MET A 447 -1.35 14.82 11.80
N GLY A 448 -0.28 15.59 11.68
CA GLY A 448 -0.29 17.02 11.96
C GLY A 448 0.54 17.80 10.94
N ILE A 449 0.18 19.05 10.71
CA ILE A 449 0.94 19.94 9.82
C ILE A 449 0.99 21.35 10.43
N ILE A 450 2.18 21.97 10.42
CA ILE A 450 2.38 23.37 10.76
C ILE A 450 2.55 24.13 9.46
N VAL A 451 1.67 25.09 9.22
CA VAL A 451 1.70 25.93 8.02
C VAL A 451 1.73 27.42 8.39
N ARG A 452 2.35 28.23 7.54
CA ARG A 452 2.29 29.70 7.57
C ARG A 452 1.49 30.18 6.37
N TYR A 453 0.42 30.93 6.58
CA TYR A 453 -0.33 31.56 5.48
C TYR A 453 0.49 32.72 4.92
N LYS A 454 0.90 32.67 3.64
CA LYS A 454 1.89 33.61 3.08
C LYS A 454 1.42 35.07 3.09
N LYS A 455 0.10 35.32 3.03
CA LYS A 455 -0.48 36.68 2.92
C LYS A 455 -0.40 37.52 4.19
N ASN A 456 -0.51 36.92 5.38
CA ASN A 456 -0.47 37.62 6.67
C ASN A 456 0.53 37.03 7.69
N GLY A 457 1.26 35.98 7.33
CA GLY A 457 2.23 35.32 8.21
C GLY A 457 1.63 34.49 9.34
N LEU A 458 0.32 34.29 9.39
CA LEU A 458 -0.35 33.51 10.43
C LEU A 458 0.14 32.06 10.42
N ILE A 459 0.69 31.60 11.54
CA ILE A 459 1.09 30.20 11.73
C ILE A 459 -0.08 29.43 12.32
N LEU A 460 -0.49 28.36 11.63
CA LEU A 460 -1.56 27.45 12.02
C LEU A 460 -1.01 26.03 12.20
N PHE A 461 -1.48 25.34 13.24
CA PHE A 461 -1.26 23.92 13.43
C PHE A 461 -2.57 23.17 13.25
N PHE A 462 -2.66 22.37 12.20
CA PHE A 462 -3.78 21.45 11.97
C PHE A 462 -3.38 20.04 12.38
N CYS A 463 -4.30 19.30 12.99
CA CYS A 463 -4.08 17.92 13.40
C CYS A 463 -5.37 17.10 13.23
N LYS A 464 -5.26 15.97 12.53
CA LYS A 464 -6.33 14.99 12.33
C LYS A 464 -5.89 13.62 12.84
N GLY A 465 -6.83 12.78 13.25
CA GLY A 465 -6.51 11.44 13.73
C GLY A 465 -7.70 10.71 14.32
N ALA A 466 -7.47 9.48 14.78
CA ALA A 466 -8.49 8.66 15.41
C ALA A 466 -9.04 9.33 16.69
N GLU A 467 -10.36 9.26 16.86
CA GLU A 467 -11.10 9.87 17.97
C GLU A 467 -10.48 9.56 19.35
N VAL A 468 -10.15 8.29 19.59
CA VAL A 468 -9.51 7.79 20.82
C VAL A 468 -8.22 8.55 21.18
N VAL A 469 -7.46 9.04 20.18
CA VAL A 469 -6.22 9.80 20.40
C VAL A 469 -6.49 11.31 20.48
N MET A 470 -7.44 11.81 19.68
CA MET A 470 -7.75 13.23 19.60
C MET A 470 -8.53 13.74 20.84
N LYS A 471 -9.46 12.93 21.36
CA LYS A 471 -10.27 13.21 22.55
C LYS A 471 -9.44 13.69 23.74
N ASP A 472 -8.32 13.05 24.01
CA ASP A 472 -7.45 13.41 25.15
C ASP A 472 -6.60 14.65 24.94
N ARG A 473 -6.51 15.15 23.69
CA ARG A 473 -5.83 16.41 23.35
C ARG A 473 -6.79 17.60 23.35
N VAL A 474 -8.10 17.37 23.23
CA VAL A 474 -9.14 18.39 23.34
C VAL A 474 -9.39 18.75 24.81
N LYS A 475 -9.77 20.01 25.08
CA LYS A 475 -10.06 20.48 26.45
C LYS A 475 -11.31 19.79 27.00
N PRO A 476 -11.38 19.44 28.30
CA PRO A 476 -12.51 18.69 28.88
C PRO A 476 -13.90 19.27 28.57
N GLN A 477 -14.02 20.59 28.53
CA GLN A 477 -15.25 21.34 28.23
C GLN A 477 -15.78 21.15 26.79
N GLN A 478 -14.97 20.59 25.89
CA GLN A 478 -15.29 20.33 24.48
C GLN A 478 -15.29 18.83 24.17
N ARG A 479 -15.20 17.95 25.19
CA ARG A 479 -15.20 16.49 25.03
C ARG A 479 -16.58 15.85 25.07
N SER A 480 -17.60 16.53 25.60
CA SER A 480 -19.00 16.04 25.66
C SER A 480 -19.52 15.72 24.27
N ASP A 481 -19.43 16.69 23.36
CA ASP A 481 -20.02 16.64 22.03
C ASP A 481 -19.33 15.61 21.12
N LEU A 482 -18.04 15.31 21.41
CA LEU A 482 -17.28 14.25 20.76
C LEU A 482 -17.72 12.85 21.22
N LEU A 483 -18.25 12.71 22.44
CA LEU A 483 -18.65 11.44 23.05
C LEU A 483 -20.12 11.08 22.82
N GLU A 484 -20.96 12.04 22.48
CA GLU A 484 -22.41 11.83 22.25
C GLU A 484 -22.78 11.68 20.76
N LYS A 485 -21.90 12.11 19.84
CA LYS A 485 -22.18 12.17 18.39
C LYS A 485 -21.37 11.19 17.53
N CYS A 486 -20.35 10.56 18.11
CA CYS A 486 -19.50 9.52 17.50
C CYS A 486 -19.73 8.19 18.21
#